data_AF-A0A396GH22-F1
#
_entry.id   AF-A0A396GH22-F1
#
_cell.length_a   1.000
_cell.length_b   1.000
_cell.length_c   1.000
_cell.angle_alpha   90.00
_cell.angle_beta   90.00
_cell.angle_gamma   90.00
#
_symmetry.space_group_name_H-M   'P 1'
#
loop_
_entity.id
_entity.type
_entity.pdbx_description
1 polymer ?
#
loop_
_entity_poly.entity_id
_entity_poly.type
_entity_poly.pdbx_seq_one_letter_code
_entity_poly.pdbx_strand_id
1 'polypeptide(L)'
;MSYIVLHLPGPKIMQIMLAALSWNGEGSFVFTSSSAPYDCNDNGPCDECDTPAVPIGRSPRVDVLLKAENVVLEFGSCVLRLAGLYISFIAFKLLEFEELFLT
;
A
#
# COMPACT_ATOMS: atom_id res chain seq x y z
N MET A 1 14.44 2.75 -10.33
CA MET A 1 13.48 2.16 -9.39
C MET A 1 12.23 1.84 -10.19
N SER A 2 12.09 0.61 -10.68
CA SER A 2 10.98 0.22 -11.54
C SER A 2 9.79 -0.17 -10.65
N TYR A 3 8.70 0.59 -10.71
CA TYR A 3 7.48 0.25 -10.00
C TYR A 3 6.62 -0.62 -10.93
N ILE A 4 6.26 -1.82 -10.48
CA ILE A 4 5.27 -2.64 -11.18
C ILE A 4 3.91 -2.28 -10.58
N VAL A 5 3.14 -1.44 -11.28
CA VAL A 5 1.71 -1.27 -10.94
C VAL A 5 0.98 -2.48 -11.50
N LEU A 6 0.67 -3.45 -10.65
CA LEU A 6 -0.12 -4.60 -11.04
C LEU A 6 -1.59 -4.20 -11.14
N HIS A 7 -2.00 -3.75 -12.32
CA HIS A 7 -3.42 -3.66 -12.67
C HIS A 7 -3.88 -4.97 -13.31
N LEU A 8 -3.89 -6.05 -12.52
CA LEU A 8 -4.35 -7.37 -12.99
C LEU A 8 -5.84 -7.57 -12.68
N PRO A 9 -6.69 -8.04 -13.60
CA PRO A 9 -8.07 -8.39 -13.26
C PRO A 9 -8.10 -9.57 -12.27
N GLY A 10 -8.75 -9.42 -11.10
CA GLY A 10 -8.91 -10.51 -10.13
C GLY A 10 -8.93 -10.08 -8.65
N PRO A 11 -9.08 -11.04 -7.71
CA PRO A 11 -9.04 -10.75 -6.28
C PRO A 11 -7.66 -10.21 -5.85
N LYS A 12 -7.65 -9.16 -5.02
CA LYS A 12 -6.45 -8.39 -4.65
C LYS A 12 -5.30 -9.26 -4.14
N ILE A 13 -5.59 -10.29 -3.36
CA ILE A 13 -4.59 -11.21 -2.79
C ILE A 13 -3.85 -11.99 -3.89
N MET A 14 -4.55 -12.45 -4.92
CA MET A 14 -3.93 -13.19 -6.03
C MET A 14 -2.93 -12.33 -6.80
N GLN A 15 -3.22 -11.03 -6.96
CA GLN A 15 -2.31 -10.10 -7.61
C GLN A 15 -1.00 -9.96 -6.83
N ILE A 16 -1.08 -9.90 -5.50
CA ILE A 16 0.08 -9.80 -4.62
C ILE A 16 0.96 -11.04 -4.74
N MET A 17 0.36 -12.23 -4.76
CA MET A 17 1.12 -13.48 -4.94
C MET A 17 1.84 -13.51 -6.29
N LEU A 18 1.16 -13.12 -7.37
CA LEU A 18 1.76 -13.03 -8.70
C LEU A 18 2.90 -12.00 -8.74
N ALA A 19 2.74 -10.88 -8.04
CA ALA A 19 3.78 -9.86 -7.86
C ALA A 19 5.03 -10.44 -7.22
N ALA A 20 4.85 -11.11 -6.07
CA ALA A 20 5.94 -11.65 -5.28
C ALA A 20 6.65 -12.79 -6.00
N LEU A 21 5.90 -13.64 -6.73
CA LEU A 21 6.48 -14.71 -7.57
C LEU A 21 7.23 -14.18 -8.78
N SER A 22 6.87 -13.00 -9.28
CA SER A 22 7.56 -12.34 -10.39
C SER A 22 8.81 -11.58 -9.94
N TRP A 23 9.01 -11.41 -8.63
CA TRP A 23 10.17 -10.73 -8.09
C TRP A 23 11.39 -11.65 -8.12
N ASN A 24 12.46 -11.19 -8.76
CA ASN A 24 13.71 -11.94 -8.91
C ASN A 24 14.61 -11.92 -7.65
N GLY A 25 14.14 -11.30 -6.55
CA GLY A 25 14.89 -11.15 -5.31
C GLY A 25 15.91 -10.00 -5.31
N GLU A 26 16.11 -9.30 -6.43
CA GLU A 26 16.95 -8.09 -6.47
C GLU A 26 16.14 -6.84 -6.09
N GLY A 27 16.75 -5.96 -5.30
CA GLY A 27 16.10 -4.74 -4.81
C GLY A 27 15.16 -5.01 -3.64
N SER A 28 14.01 -4.34 -3.60
CA SER A 28 13.04 -4.48 -2.50
C SER A 28 11.62 -4.53 -3.05
N PHE A 29 10.87 -5.53 -2.60
CA PHE A 29 9.43 -5.60 -2.80
C PHE A 29 8.71 -4.93 -1.62
N VAL A 30 8.00 -3.84 -1.89
CA VAL A 30 7.30 -3.05 -0.87
C VAL A 30 5.80 -3.04 -1.18
N PHE A 31 5.01 -3.46 -0.20
CA PHE A 31 3.56 -3.38 -0.25
C PHE A 31 3.06 -2.19 0.57
N THR A 32 2.38 -1.26 -0.10
CA THR A 32 1.75 -0.12 0.58
C THR A 32 0.39 -0.55 1.14
N SER A 33 0.32 -0.64 2.46
CA SER A 33 -0.90 -0.84 3.22
C SER A 33 -1.42 0.49 3.79
N SER A 34 -2.37 0.41 4.72
CA SER A 34 -2.97 1.54 5.43
C SER A 34 -2.61 1.47 6.91
N SER A 35 -2.72 2.58 7.65
CA SER A 35 -2.73 2.60 9.11
C SER A 35 -4.02 2.06 9.73
N ALA A 36 -5.06 1.81 8.95
CA ALA A 36 -6.34 1.26 9.40
C ALA A 36 -6.27 -0.06 10.20
N PRO A 37 -5.26 -0.95 10.02
CA PRO A 37 -5.10 -2.12 10.85
C PRO A 37 -4.62 -1.85 12.27
N TYR A 38 -4.14 -0.66 12.64
CA TYR A 38 -3.79 -0.37 14.04
C TYR A 38 -5.05 -0.27 14.90
N ASP A 39 -5.11 -1.04 15.99
CA ASP A 39 -6.18 -0.98 16.99
C ASP A 39 -5.85 0.04 18.06
N CYS A 40 -5.70 1.29 17.62
CA CYS A 40 -5.35 2.40 18.48
C CYS A 40 -6.23 3.61 18.13
N ASN A 41 -6.90 4.17 19.13
CA ASN A 41 -7.82 5.29 18.97
C ASN A 41 -7.69 6.32 20.09
N ASP A 42 -6.56 6.30 20.82
CA ASP A 42 -6.26 7.23 21.91
C ASP A 42 -5.50 8.48 21.43
N ASN A 43 -5.26 8.61 20.12
CA ASN A 43 -4.42 9.62 19.48
C ASN A 43 -2.95 9.61 19.95
N GLY A 44 -2.53 8.52 20.59
CA GLY A 44 -1.14 8.26 20.93
C GLY A 44 -0.32 7.87 19.70
N PRO A 45 1.01 7.83 19.86
CA PRO A 45 1.88 7.28 18.83
C PRO A 45 1.52 5.81 18.55
N CYS A 46 1.59 5.43 17.29
CA CYS A 46 1.47 4.05 16.85
C CYS A 46 2.76 3.65 16.13
N ASP A 47 3.26 2.46 16.40
CA ASP A 47 4.44 1.85 15.78
C ASP A 47 4.15 0.40 15.38
N GLU A 48 5.10 -0.21 14.67
CA GLU A 48 4.95 -1.56 14.13
C GLU A 48 5.09 -2.68 15.17
N CYS A 49 5.75 -2.42 16.31
CA CYS A 49 6.13 -3.46 17.27
C CYS A 49 5.17 -3.58 18.45
N ASP A 50 4.77 -2.43 19.00
CA ASP A 50 4.05 -2.33 20.27
C ASP A 50 2.56 -2.03 20.03
N THR A 51 2.18 -1.55 18.84
CA THR A 51 0.77 -1.25 18.54
C THR A 51 0.03 -2.48 18.02
N PRO A 52 -1.02 -2.93 18.72
CA PRO A 52 -1.77 -4.10 18.31
C PRO A 52 -2.50 -3.87 16.99
N ALA A 53 -2.64 -4.94 16.21
CA ALA A 53 -3.50 -4.93 15.04
C ALA A 53 -4.95 -5.26 15.41
N VAL A 54 -5.90 -4.68 14.67
CA VAL A 54 -7.33 -4.97 14.76
C VAL A 54 -7.57 -6.47 14.53
N PRO A 55 -8.38 -7.14 15.37
CA PRO A 55 -8.67 -8.55 15.18
C PRO A 55 -9.44 -8.79 13.87
N ILE A 56 -9.11 -9.91 13.20
CA ILE A 56 -9.82 -10.36 12.00
C ILE A 56 -11.31 -10.53 12.30
N GLY A 57 -12.15 -10.01 11.43
CA GLY A 57 -13.60 -10.05 11.54
C GLY A 57 -14.24 -8.76 12.05
N ARG A 58 -13.44 -7.79 12.55
CA ARG A 58 -13.97 -6.48 12.97
C ARG A 58 -14.36 -5.61 11.77
N SER A 59 -13.64 -5.69 10.67
CA SER A 59 -13.90 -4.90 9.46
C SER A 59 -13.46 -5.65 8.20
N PRO A 60 -14.37 -5.91 7.24
CA PRO A 60 -14.02 -6.59 5.99
C PRO A 60 -12.90 -5.90 5.21
N ARG A 61 -12.81 -4.57 5.29
CA ARG A 61 -11.74 -3.79 4.65
C ARG A 61 -10.38 -4.07 5.29
N VAL A 62 -10.33 -4.08 6.62
CA VAL A 62 -9.09 -4.32 7.38
C VAL A 62 -8.65 -5.77 7.23
N ASP A 63 -9.60 -6.71 7.21
CA ASP A 63 -9.32 -8.14 7.00
C ASP A 63 -8.62 -8.40 5.66
N VAL A 64 -9.02 -7.70 4.60
CA VAL A 64 -8.36 -7.81 3.29
C VAL A 64 -6.92 -7.29 3.35
N LEU A 65 -6.68 -6.19 4.08
CA LEU A 65 -5.33 -5.65 4.27
C LEU A 65 -4.47 -6.62 5.09
N LEU A 66 -4.93 -7.09 6.23
CA LEU A 66 -4.18 -8.02 7.08
C LEU A 66 -3.84 -9.33 6.35
N LYS A 67 -4.77 -9.87 5.56
CA LYS A 67 -4.50 -11.05 4.71
C LYS A 67 -3.47 -10.75 3.63
N ALA A 68 -3.53 -9.59 3.00
CA ALA A 68 -2.55 -9.15 2.01
C ALA A 68 -1.16 -8.97 2.62
N GLU A 69 -1.07 -8.31 3.78
CA GLU A 69 0.18 -8.10 4.51
C GLU A 69 0.85 -9.43 4.88
N ASN A 70 0.10 -10.39 5.42
CA ASN A 70 0.64 -11.71 5.76
C ASN A 70 1.26 -12.41 4.55
N VAL A 71 0.58 -12.40 3.40
CA VAL A 71 1.12 -12.99 2.16
C VAL A 71 2.44 -12.31 1.79
N VAL A 72 2.52 -10.98 1.83
CA VAL A 72 3.75 -10.24 1.49
C VAL A 72 4.90 -10.60 2.43
N LEU A 73 4.62 -10.68 3.74
CA LEU A 73 5.61 -11.02 4.76
C LEU A 73 6.13 -12.46 4.61
N GLU A 74 5.29 -13.40 4.18
CA GLU A 74 5.72 -14.78 3.86
C GLU A 74 6.79 -14.84 2.75
N PHE A 75 6.78 -13.87 1.82
CA PHE A 75 7.82 -13.73 0.78
C PHE A 75 9.05 -12.94 1.24
N GLY A 76 9.20 -12.66 2.54
CA GLY A 76 10.35 -11.92 3.10
C GLY A 76 10.41 -10.45 2.65
N SER A 77 9.28 -9.90 2.24
CA SER A 77 9.16 -8.55 1.71
C SER A 77 8.77 -7.52 2.78
N CYS A 78 8.66 -6.24 2.41
CA CYS A 78 8.34 -5.16 3.33
C CYS A 78 6.89 -4.67 3.18
N VAL A 79 6.23 -4.40 4.30
CA VAL A 79 4.90 -3.79 4.37
C VAL A 79 5.03 -2.38 4.93
N LEU A 80 4.48 -1.39 4.23
CA LEU A 80 4.46 0.00 4.66
C LEU A 80 3.03 0.46 4.92
N ARG A 81 2.66 0.66 6.19
CA ARG A 81 1.33 1.13 6.59
C ARG A 81 1.25 2.66 6.54
N LEU A 82 0.52 3.20 5.58
CA LEU A 82 0.42 4.65 5.36
C LEU A 82 -0.85 5.25 5.99
N ALA A 83 -0.72 6.45 6.56
CA ALA A 83 -1.84 7.25 7.06
C ALA A 83 -2.09 8.46 6.16
N GLY A 84 -3.38 8.81 5.96
CA GLY A 84 -3.83 10.10 5.42
C GLY A 84 -3.02 10.66 4.24
N LEU A 85 -3.06 9.99 3.08
CA LEU A 85 -2.39 10.50 1.87
C LEU A 85 -3.18 11.68 1.28
N TYR A 86 -2.52 12.83 1.15
CA TYR A 86 -3.06 14.03 0.50
C TYR A 86 -2.22 14.37 -0.72
N ILE A 87 -2.88 14.73 -1.82
CA ILE A 87 -2.21 15.24 -3.02
C ILE A 87 -2.21 16.77 -2.99
N SER A 88 -1.06 17.39 -3.25
CA SER A 88 -1.02 18.82 -3.60
C SER A 88 -1.39 18.95 -5.08
N PHE A 89 -2.55 19.51 -5.40
CA PHE A 89 -3.03 19.76 -6.77
C PHE A 89 -2.14 20.71 -7.62
N ILE A 90 -0.97 21.13 -7.11
CA ILE A 90 -0.09 22.12 -7.73
C ILE A 90 0.49 21.63 -9.06
N ALA A 91 0.68 20.31 -9.25
CA ALA A 91 1.31 19.78 -10.47
C ALA A 91 0.37 19.65 -11.68
N PHE A 92 -0.96 19.55 -11.47
CA PHE A 92 -1.88 19.30 -12.59
C PHE A 92 -2.12 20.56 -13.44
N LYS A 93 -1.97 21.75 -12.84
CA LYS A 93 -2.19 23.02 -13.54
C LYS A 93 -0.99 23.50 -14.36
N LEU A 94 0.22 23.00 -14.08
CA LEU A 94 1.42 23.36 -14.83
C LEU A 94 1.56 22.55 -16.13
N LEU A 95 1.07 21.31 -16.16
CA LEU A 95 1.07 20.49 -17.37
C LEU A 95 0.03 20.95 -18.41
N GLU A 96 -1.09 21.57 -17.99
CA GLU A 96 -2.02 22.21 -18.93
C GLU A 96 -1.46 23.52 -19.53
N PHE A 97 -0.48 24.17 -18.89
CA PHE A 97 0.03 25.47 -19.33
C PHE A 97 1.12 25.36 -20.42
N GLU A 98 1.82 24.22 -20.54
CA GLU A 98 2.80 24.01 -21.61
C GLU A 98 2.16 23.64 -22.96
N GLU A 99 0.97 23.03 -22.98
CA GLU A 99 0.29 22.73 -24.26
C GLU A 99 -0.40 23.96 -24.89
N LEU A 100 -0.67 25.02 -24.12
CA LEU A 100 -1.36 26.21 -24.62
C LEU A 100 -0.46 27.27 -25.26
N PHE A 101 0.87 27.11 -25.23
CA PHE A 101 1.84 28.04 -25.83
C PHE A 101 2.53 27.48 -27.10
N LEU A 102 2.12 26.29 -27.56
CA LEU A 102 2.61 25.63 -28.77
C LEU A 102 1.53 25.40 -29.86
N THR A 103 0.37 26.06 -29.75
CA THR A 103 -0.62 26.16 -30.84
C THR A 103 -0.81 27.59 -31.31
#